data_AF-A0A959ILF9-F1
#
_entry.id   AF-A0A959ILF9-F1
#
_cell.length_a   1.000
_cell.length_b   1.000
_cell.length_c   1.000
_cell.angle_alpha   90.00
_cell.angle_beta   90.00
_cell.angle_gamma   90.00
#
_symmetry.space_group_name_H-M   'P 1'
#
loop_
_entity.id
_entity.type
_entity.pdbx_description
1 polymer ?
#
loop_
_entity_poly.entity_id
_entity_poly.type
_entity_poly.pdbx_seq_one_letter_code
_entity_poly.pdbx_strand_id
1 'polypeptide(L)'
;LLVTRFSNGIFEPLWNRNYIQHVQITSAESIGVENRGGYYDESGAMRDMVQNHLLQIVAQIGMEPPNTADAKAIRNEKLKLFQSIRPITEEEVPQYVVRGQYIASEMDGKEVIGYREEKGVPEDSRTETYVAMKFFIDNWRWAGVPFYLRTGKRLPTKVTEVVVTFQSPPHRLFVNIDQIKKTPNQLVIRIQPQEGLELHFGMKVPGAGFRVKTVDMDFHYSDLTDAYVPEAYERLILDCMNGDPTLYAMGDSVEAAWKFIDPIIKAWENNPDITVHGYPAGTWGPQAADELIEGENGWRNPCEEISNTQENCEL
;
A
#
# COMPACT_ATOMS: atom_id res chain seq x y z
N LEU A 1 11.75 -5.51 5.33
CA LEU A 1 11.19 -4.34 6.06
C LEU A 1 11.92 -4.04 7.37
N LEU A 2 11.86 -4.88 8.40
CA LEU A 2 12.51 -4.60 9.70
C LEU A 2 14.02 -4.37 9.60
N VAL A 3 14.72 -5.26 8.90
CA VAL A 3 16.17 -5.14 8.64
C VAL A 3 16.47 -3.86 7.85
N THR A 4 15.69 -3.59 6.79
CA THR A 4 15.82 -2.36 5.99
C THR A 4 15.77 -1.12 6.87
N ARG A 5 14.80 -1.02 7.79
CA ARG A 5 14.65 0.15 8.66
C ARG A 5 15.69 0.20 9.78
N PHE A 6 15.83 -0.87 10.55
CA PHE A 6 16.53 -0.83 11.84
C PHE A 6 17.99 -1.31 11.80
N SER A 7 18.46 -1.86 10.67
CA SER A 7 19.87 -2.25 10.50
C SER A 7 20.67 -1.27 9.65
N ASN A 8 20.03 -0.25 9.07
CA ASN A 8 20.67 0.70 8.16
C ASN A 8 20.63 2.12 8.73
N GLY A 9 21.81 2.63 9.11
CA GLY A 9 21.96 3.99 9.66
C GLY A 9 21.58 5.12 8.71
N ILE A 10 21.40 4.82 7.42
CA ILE A 10 20.94 5.80 6.42
C ILE A 10 19.40 5.97 6.41
N PHE A 11 18.64 4.93 6.74
CA PHE A 11 17.17 4.96 6.61
C PHE A 11 16.48 5.44 7.88
N GLU A 12 16.84 4.91 9.05
CA GLU A 12 16.14 5.24 10.30
C GLU A 12 16.11 6.75 10.62
N PRO A 13 17.19 7.54 10.44
CA PRO A 13 17.14 8.99 10.67
C PRO A 13 16.18 9.74 9.75
N LEU A 14 15.92 9.20 8.56
CA LEU A 14 14.99 9.76 7.58
C LEU A 14 13.56 9.26 7.78
N TRP A 15 13.33 8.29 8.68
CA TRP A 15 12.05 7.58 8.80
C TRP A 15 11.03 8.30 9.71
N ASN A 16 10.80 9.59 9.48
CA ASN A 16 9.89 10.41 10.30
C ASN A 16 9.34 11.61 9.52
N ARG A 17 8.33 12.26 10.11
CA ARG A 17 7.62 13.44 9.59
C ARG A 17 8.47 14.64 9.17
N ASN A 18 9.75 14.74 9.56
CA ASN A 18 10.62 15.82 9.08
C ASN A 18 11.16 15.57 7.67
N TYR A 19 11.22 14.30 7.26
CA TYR A 19 11.81 13.89 6.00
C TYR A 19 10.83 13.15 5.09
N ILE A 20 9.81 12.50 5.64
CA ILE A 20 8.75 11.85 4.87
C ILE A 20 7.62 12.83 4.65
N GLN A 21 7.17 12.95 3.40
CA GLN A 21 6.00 13.71 3.01
C GLN A 21 4.74 12.87 3.15
N HIS A 22 4.73 11.66 2.60
CA HIS A 22 3.61 10.71 2.68
C HIS A 22 4.09 9.28 2.41
N VAL A 23 3.25 8.31 2.75
CA VAL A 23 3.46 6.89 2.46
C VAL A 23 2.29 6.37 1.61
N GLN A 24 2.58 5.67 0.51
CA GLN A 24 1.58 4.95 -0.27
C GLN A 24 1.79 3.45 -0.13
N ILE A 25 0.71 2.69 0.04
CA ILE A 25 0.72 1.23 0.10
C ILE A 25 -0.26 0.75 -0.97
N THR A 26 0.24 0.01 -1.95
CA THR A 26 -0.60 -0.55 -3.03
C THR A 26 -0.55 -2.06 -2.95
N SER A 27 -1.71 -2.70 -3.01
CA SER A 27 -1.85 -4.14 -3.23
C SER A 27 -2.85 -4.40 -4.34
N ALA A 28 -2.36 -4.62 -5.54
CA ALA A 28 -3.18 -4.86 -6.71
C ALA A 28 -3.18 -6.33 -7.10
N GLU A 29 -4.34 -6.80 -7.57
CA GLU A 29 -4.52 -8.12 -8.17
C GLU A 29 -5.13 -7.96 -9.56
N SER A 30 -4.55 -8.60 -10.56
CA SER A 30 -5.10 -8.64 -11.92
C SER A 30 -6.28 -9.60 -12.06
N ILE A 31 -6.38 -10.58 -11.16
CA ILE A 31 -7.47 -11.56 -11.14
C ILE A 31 -8.77 -10.99 -10.57
N GLY A 32 -9.89 -11.58 -10.96
CA GLY A 32 -11.22 -11.25 -10.43
C GLY A 32 -11.53 -11.99 -9.13
N VAL A 33 -12.81 -12.15 -8.83
CA VAL A 33 -13.26 -13.01 -7.71
C VAL A 33 -13.34 -14.48 -8.10
N GLU A 34 -13.18 -14.78 -9.39
CA GLU A 34 -13.14 -16.13 -9.94
C GLU A 34 -14.36 -16.95 -9.46
N ASN A 35 -14.16 -18.22 -9.11
CA ASN A 35 -15.25 -19.09 -8.62
C ASN A 35 -15.69 -18.80 -7.18
N ARG A 36 -15.23 -17.72 -6.55
CA ARG A 36 -15.48 -17.40 -5.13
C ARG A 36 -16.46 -16.24 -4.93
N GLY A 37 -17.16 -15.81 -5.98
CA GLY A 37 -18.10 -14.68 -5.92
C GLY A 37 -19.01 -14.67 -4.69
N GLY A 38 -19.78 -15.75 -4.48
CA GLY A 38 -20.69 -15.84 -3.32
C GLY A 38 -20.02 -15.79 -1.94
N TYR A 39 -18.78 -16.28 -1.81
CA TYR A 39 -18.02 -16.15 -0.55
C TYR A 39 -17.43 -14.75 -0.39
N TYR A 40 -16.92 -14.19 -1.48
CA TYR A 40 -16.30 -12.86 -1.48
C TYR A 40 -17.33 -11.78 -1.17
N ASP A 41 -18.58 -11.97 -1.57
CA ASP A 41 -19.67 -11.01 -1.37
C ASP A 41 -19.98 -10.73 0.11
N GLU A 42 -19.68 -11.68 1.00
CA GLU A 42 -19.82 -11.51 2.45
C GLU A 42 -18.61 -10.79 3.10
N SER A 43 -17.47 -10.74 2.39
CA SER A 43 -16.20 -10.25 2.93
C SER A 43 -15.86 -8.85 2.40
N GLY A 44 -15.78 -8.70 1.08
CA GLY A 44 -15.29 -7.50 0.40
C GLY A 44 -13.79 -7.27 0.59
N ALA A 45 -13.23 -6.34 -0.19
CA ALA A 45 -11.80 -6.01 -0.15
C ALA A 45 -11.36 -5.45 1.22
N MET A 46 -12.25 -4.81 1.97
CA MET A 46 -11.94 -4.28 3.30
C MET A 46 -11.58 -5.39 4.29
N ARG A 47 -12.37 -6.47 4.35
CA ARG A 47 -12.12 -7.59 5.27
C ARG A 47 -11.08 -8.57 4.71
N ASP A 48 -11.08 -8.78 3.40
CA ASP A 48 -10.19 -9.75 2.74
C ASP A 48 -8.72 -9.30 2.75
N MET A 49 -8.47 -8.01 2.52
CA MET A 49 -7.11 -7.47 2.33
C MET A 49 -6.73 -6.36 3.31
N VAL A 50 -7.60 -5.38 3.55
CA VAL A 50 -7.22 -4.19 4.33
C VAL A 50 -7.01 -4.55 5.80
N GLN A 51 -8.01 -5.18 6.43
CA GLN A 51 -8.05 -5.46 7.87
C GLN A 51 -6.87 -6.31 8.35
N ASN A 52 -6.41 -7.23 7.52
CA ASN A 52 -5.36 -8.18 7.85
C ASN A 52 -4.01 -7.79 7.21
N HIS A 53 -3.80 -8.10 5.93
CA HIS A 53 -2.53 -8.05 5.23
C HIS A 53 -1.98 -6.62 5.17
N LEU A 54 -2.80 -5.65 4.77
CA LEU A 54 -2.31 -4.29 4.55
C LEU A 54 -2.09 -3.55 5.86
N LEU A 55 -2.93 -3.76 6.87
CA LEU A 55 -2.65 -3.24 8.22
C LEU A 55 -1.37 -3.86 8.81
N GLN A 56 -1.04 -5.13 8.53
CA GLN A 56 0.27 -5.66 8.92
C GLN A 56 1.42 -4.95 8.20
N ILE A 57 1.29 -4.61 6.91
CA ILE A 57 2.31 -3.82 6.20
C ILE A 57 2.43 -2.42 6.81
N VAL A 58 1.31 -1.75 7.10
CA VAL A 58 1.28 -0.47 7.83
C VAL A 58 2.03 -0.61 9.16
N ALA A 59 1.83 -1.69 9.90
CA ALA A 59 2.53 -1.98 11.14
C ALA A 59 4.06 -2.02 10.95
N GLN A 60 4.54 -2.78 9.95
CA GLN A 60 5.97 -2.92 9.66
C GLN A 60 6.62 -1.59 9.24
N ILE A 61 5.88 -0.75 8.52
CA ILE A 61 6.35 0.55 8.03
C ILE A 61 6.30 1.62 9.12
N GLY A 62 5.23 1.63 9.92
CA GLY A 62 4.93 2.70 10.84
C GLY A 62 5.48 2.52 12.26
N MET A 63 5.70 1.29 12.72
CA MET A 63 6.04 1.03 14.13
C MET A 63 7.39 1.65 14.53
N GLU A 64 7.55 1.96 15.82
CA GLU A 64 8.82 2.39 16.40
C GLU A 64 9.85 1.24 16.42
N PRO A 65 11.16 1.55 16.53
CA PRO A 65 12.18 0.53 16.74
C PRO A 65 11.91 -0.22 18.06
N PRO A 66 11.80 -1.56 18.02
CA PRO A 66 11.68 -2.34 19.23
C PRO A 66 13.02 -2.33 19.99
N ASN A 67 12.98 -2.42 21.33
CA ASN A 67 14.19 -2.44 22.16
C ASN A 67 15.04 -3.72 21.93
N THR A 68 14.41 -4.78 21.44
CA THR A 68 14.98 -6.11 21.24
C THR A 68 14.33 -6.76 20.02
N ALA A 69 15.00 -7.76 19.43
CA ALA A 69 14.49 -8.51 18.28
C ALA A 69 13.54 -9.66 18.68
N ASP A 70 13.16 -9.79 19.95
CA ASP A 70 12.25 -10.85 20.37
C ASP A 70 10.81 -10.58 19.91
N ALA A 71 10.05 -11.67 19.75
CA ALA A 71 8.69 -11.62 19.24
C ALA A 71 7.76 -10.71 20.06
N LYS A 72 7.95 -10.62 21.38
CA LYS A 72 7.08 -9.81 22.24
C LYS A 72 7.35 -8.32 22.01
N ALA A 73 8.60 -7.91 21.96
CA ALA A 73 8.98 -6.52 21.69
C ALA A 73 8.45 -6.04 20.33
N ILE A 74 8.64 -6.85 19.27
CA ILE A 74 8.16 -6.52 17.92
C ILE A 74 6.62 -6.39 17.91
N ARG A 75 5.89 -7.36 18.47
CA ARG A 75 4.43 -7.34 18.48
C ARG A 75 3.85 -6.20 19.32
N ASN A 76 4.53 -5.80 20.40
CA ASN A 76 4.12 -4.64 21.19
C ASN A 76 4.23 -3.33 20.40
N GLU A 77 5.28 -3.14 19.59
CA GLU A 77 5.38 -1.93 18.76
C GLU A 77 4.32 -1.90 17.64
N LYS A 78 3.94 -3.06 17.10
CA LYS A 78 2.78 -3.17 16.18
C LYS A 78 1.47 -2.78 16.86
N LEU A 79 1.20 -3.32 18.05
CA LEU A 79 0.00 -2.98 18.82
C LEU A 79 -0.07 -1.47 19.10
N LYS A 80 1.03 -0.89 19.58
CA LYS A 80 1.14 0.55 19.85
C LYS A 80 0.89 1.39 18.60
N LEU A 81 1.36 0.94 17.43
CA LEU A 81 1.03 1.60 16.17
C LEU A 81 -0.47 1.56 15.89
N PHE A 82 -1.11 0.40 15.95
CA PHE A 82 -2.55 0.27 15.68
C PHE A 82 -3.39 1.15 16.62
N GLN A 83 -3.02 1.22 17.90
CA GLN A 83 -3.65 2.10 18.87
C GLN A 83 -3.46 3.59 18.56
N SER A 84 -2.47 3.94 17.74
CA SER A 84 -2.17 5.30 17.32
C SER A 84 -2.77 5.66 15.96
N ILE A 85 -3.43 4.73 15.26
CA ILE A 85 -4.11 5.06 14.02
C ILE A 85 -5.32 5.93 14.36
N ARG A 86 -5.42 7.09 13.73
CA ARG A 86 -6.53 8.03 13.94
C ARG A 86 -7.84 7.35 13.51
N PRO A 87 -8.84 7.23 14.41
CA PRO A 87 -10.15 6.71 14.02
C PRO A 87 -10.80 7.58 12.94
N ILE A 88 -11.53 6.95 12.02
CA ILE A 88 -12.38 7.61 11.02
C ILE A 88 -13.82 7.40 11.48
N THR A 89 -14.57 8.47 11.74
CA THR A 89 -15.99 8.34 12.12
C THR A 89 -16.87 8.01 10.92
N GLU A 90 -18.09 7.50 11.14
CA GLU A 90 -18.99 7.13 10.03
C GLU A 90 -19.26 8.30 9.07
N GLU A 91 -19.31 9.53 9.60
CA GLU A 91 -19.52 10.75 8.81
C GLU A 91 -18.28 11.17 8.01
N GLU A 92 -17.09 10.81 8.47
CA GLU A 92 -15.82 11.10 7.81
C GLU A 92 -15.49 10.09 6.70
N VAL A 93 -16.10 8.91 6.70
CA VAL A 93 -15.84 7.83 5.73
C VAL A 93 -15.86 8.32 4.28
N PRO A 94 -16.87 9.09 3.80
CA PRO A 94 -16.90 9.55 2.41
C PRO A 94 -15.74 10.48 2.01
N GLN A 95 -15.05 11.09 2.99
CA GLN A 95 -13.92 12.00 2.76
C GLN A 95 -12.58 11.27 2.73
N TYR A 96 -12.46 10.17 3.46
CA TYR A 96 -11.19 9.47 3.68
C TYR A 96 -11.13 8.10 3.03
N VAL A 97 -12.26 7.51 2.64
CA VAL A 97 -12.34 6.15 2.14
C VAL A 97 -13.22 6.09 0.91
N VAL A 98 -12.66 5.54 -0.17
CA VAL A 98 -13.34 5.27 -1.43
C VAL A 98 -13.47 3.76 -1.57
N ARG A 99 -14.70 3.30 -1.81
CA ARG A 99 -14.96 1.92 -2.21
C ARG A 99 -15.40 1.85 -3.67
N GLY A 100 -14.93 0.83 -4.37
CA GLY A 100 -15.23 0.61 -5.77
C GLY A 100 -15.59 -0.82 -6.09
N GLN A 101 -16.18 -1.02 -7.26
CA GLN A 101 -16.57 -2.32 -7.80
C GLN A 101 -16.23 -2.36 -9.30
N TYR A 102 -15.51 -3.40 -9.74
CA TYR A 102 -15.12 -3.49 -11.14
C TYR A 102 -16.33 -3.76 -12.04
N ILE A 103 -16.37 -3.07 -13.17
CA ILE A 103 -17.39 -3.23 -14.22
C ILE A 103 -16.79 -3.90 -15.45
N ALA A 104 -17.67 -4.44 -16.30
CA ALA A 104 -17.28 -5.08 -17.54
C ALA A 104 -16.42 -4.14 -18.41
N SER A 105 -15.38 -4.70 -19.02
CA SER A 105 -14.39 -3.96 -19.82
C SER A 105 -13.68 -4.94 -20.77
N GLU A 106 -12.79 -4.41 -21.60
CA GLU A 106 -11.79 -5.20 -22.33
C GLU A 106 -10.46 -5.12 -21.57
N MET A 107 -9.84 -6.28 -21.29
CA MET A 107 -8.54 -6.42 -20.65
C MET A 107 -7.72 -7.48 -21.39
N ASP A 108 -6.49 -7.16 -21.81
CA ASP A 108 -5.64 -8.04 -22.62
C ASP A 108 -6.30 -8.57 -23.90
N GLY A 109 -7.10 -7.73 -24.57
CA GLY A 109 -7.84 -8.10 -25.78
C GLY A 109 -8.99 -9.08 -25.54
N LYS A 110 -9.42 -9.27 -24.29
CA LYS A 110 -10.53 -10.14 -23.89
C LYS A 110 -11.59 -9.35 -23.15
N GLU A 111 -12.85 -9.60 -23.48
CA GLU A 111 -13.96 -9.11 -22.67
C GLU A 111 -13.95 -9.79 -21.30
N VAL A 112 -14.04 -8.98 -20.26
CA VAL A 112 -14.16 -9.41 -18.86
C VAL A 112 -15.47 -8.87 -18.29
N ILE A 113 -16.16 -9.71 -17.52
CA ILE A 113 -17.47 -9.39 -16.95
C ILE A 113 -17.34 -8.50 -15.70
N GLY A 114 -18.43 -7.78 -15.38
CA GLY A 114 -18.52 -7.00 -14.15
C GLY A 114 -18.72 -7.86 -12.90
N TYR A 115 -18.42 -7.34 -11.72
CA TYR A 115 -18.51 -8.12 -10.47
C TYR A 115 -19.92 -8.67 -10.20
N ARG A 116 -20.96 -7.90 -10.50
CA ARG A 116 -22.36 -8.33 -10.33
C ARG A 116 -22.82 -9.40 -11.31
N GLU A 117 -22.03 -9.64 -12.36
CA GLU A 117 -22.26 -10.70 -13.34
C GLU A 117 -21.53 -12.00 -12.95
N GLU A 118 -20.66 -11.95 -11.93
CA GLU A 118 -19.91 -13.11 -11.45
C GLU A 118 -20.83 -14.12 -10.77
N LYS A 119 -20.44 -15.40 -10.87
CA LYS A 119 -21.26 -16.50 -10.34
C LYS A 119 -21.42 -16.39 -8.82
N GLY A 120 -22.68 -16.32 -8.39
CA GLY A 120 -23.04 -16.29 -6.97
C GLY A 120 -23.00 -14.90 -6.35
N VAL A 121 -22.80 -13.84 -7.14
CA VAL A 121 -22.92 -12.45 -6.69
C VAL A 121 -24.35 -11.95 -6.98
N PRO A 122 -25.04 -11.32 -6.00
CA PRO A 122 -26.33 -10.67 -6.23
C PRO A 122 -26.24 -9.49 -7.22
N GLU A 123 -27.27 -9.31 -8.05
CA GLU A 123 -27.34 -8.21 -9.04
C GLU A 123 -27.33 -6.81 -8.37
N ASP A 124 -27.80 -6.72 -7.14
CA ASP A 124 -27.84 -5.51 -6.33
C ASP A 124 -26.65 -5.39 -5.35
N SER A 125 -25.65 -6.29 -5.44
CA SER A 125 -24.51 -6.31 -4.52
C SER A 125 -23.79 -4.96 -4.47
N ARG A 126 -23.50 -4.55 -3.25
CA ARG A 126 -22.74 -3.33 -2.92
C ARG A 126 -21.35 -3.63 -2.37
N THR A 127 -20.95 -4.91 -2.40
CA THR A 127 -19.67 -5.35 -1.88
C THR A 127 -18.54 -4.78 -2.72
N GLU A 128 -17.57 -4.20 -2.04
CA GLU A 128 -16.43 -3.55 -2.65
C GLU A 128 -15.39 -4.57 -3.11
N THR A 129 -14.93 -4.42 -4.36
CA THR A 129 -13.78 -5.16 -4.91
C THR A 129 -12.53 -4.27 -5.00
N TYR A 130 -12.66 -3.00 -4.61
CA TYR A 130 -11.59 -2.02 -4.50
C TYR A 130 -11.82 -1.14 -3.26
N VAL A 131 -10.75 -0.84 -2.53
CA VAL A 131 -10.73 0.15 -1.45
C VAL A 131 -9.51 1.04 -1.63
N ALA A 132 -9.70 2.35 -1.56
CA ALA A 132 -8.63 3.31 -1.31
C ALA A 132 -8.95 4.11 -0.06
N MET A 133 -7.95 4.39 0.76
CA MET A 133 -8.11 5.15 1.98
C MET A 133 -6.93 6.07 2.26
N LYS A 134 -7.23 7.20 2.87
CA LYS A 134 -6.28 8.13 3.48
C LYS A 134 -6.50 8.12 4.99
N PHE A 135 -5.44 7.95 5.76
CA PHE A 135 -5.52 8.01 7.21
C PHE A 135 -4.23 8.57 7.81
N PHE A 136 -4.26 8.82 9.12
CA PHE A 136 -3.15 9.38 9.86
C PHE A 136 -2.79 8.50 11.06
N ILE A 137 -1.53 8.58 11.48
CA ILE A 137 -1.03 7.93 12.68
C ILE A 137 -0.63 9.02 13.67
N ASP A 138 -1.38 9.13 14.77
CA ASP A 138 -1.26 10.18 15.78
C ASP A 138 -0.17 9.83 16.80
N ASN A 139 1.09 9.90 16.37
CA ASN A 139 2.25 9.77 17.25
C ASN A 139 3.37 10.74 16.85
N TRP A 140 4.45 10.77 17.65
CA TRP A 140 5.57 11.68 17.45
C TRP A 140 6.24 11.56 16.07
N ARG A 141 6.31 10.34 15.53
CA ARG A 141 6.99 10.05 14.25
C ARG A 141 6.17 10.45 13.04
N TRP A 142 4.85 10.27 13.10
CA TRP A 142 3.95 10.35 11.94
C TRP A 142 2.94 11.49 12.00
N ALA A 143 2.92 12.31 13.05
CA ALA A 143 2.00 13.44 13.16
C ALA A 143 1.99 14.29 11.87
N GLY A 144 0.83 14.36 11.23
CA GLY A 144 0.58 15.12 10.00
C GLY A 144 1.03 14.45 8.69
N VAL A 145 1.65 13.27 8.74
CA VAL A 145 2.04 12.51 7.54
C VAL A 145 0.85 11.64 7.10
N PRO A 146 0.27 11.86 5.92
CA PRO A 146 -0.80 11.01 5.43
C PRO A 146 -0.25 9.65 4.98
N PHE A 147 -0.98 8.61 5.35
CA PHE A 147 -0.84 7.25 4.82
C PHE A 147 -1.96 7.02 3.83
N TYR A 148 -1.57 6.65 2.62
CA TYR A 148 -2.46 6.24 1.54
C TYR A 148 -2.36 4.74 1.37
N LEU A 149 -3.49 4.07 1.31
CA LEU A 149 -3.57 2.63 1.09
C LEU A 149 -4.60 2.37 0.02
N ARG A 150 -4.26 1.57 -0.98
CA ARG A 150 -5.23 1.06 -1.96
C ARG A 150 -5.07 -0.43 -2.22
N THR A 151 -6.19 -1.07 -2.48
CA THR A 151 -6.25 -2.47 -2.87
C THR A 151 -7.42 -2.72 -3.80
N GLY A 152 -7.28 -3.67 -4.71
CA GLY A 152 -8.40 -4.10 -5.53
C GLY A 152 -8.09 -5.26 -6.45
N LYS A 153 -9.18 -5.82 -6.99
CA LYS A 153 -9.19 -6.89 -7.99
C LYS A 153 -9.38 -6.33 -9.38
N ARG A 154 -9.05 -7.10 -10.42
CA ARG A 154 -9.08 -6.65 -11.83
C ARG A 154 -8.33 -5.32 -12.05
N LEU A 155 -7.23 -5.12 -11.34
CA LEU A 155 -6.31 -4.01 -11.58
C LEU A 155 -5.31 -4.40 -12.71
N PRO A 156 -4.53 -3.46 -13.26
CA PRO A 156 -3.73 -3.74 -14.47
C PRO A 156 -2.64 -4.79 -14.24
N THR A 157 -2.16 -4.93 -13.01
CA THR A 157 -1.10 -5.90 -12.68
C THR A 157 -1.25 -6.43 -11.25
N LYS A 158 -0.56 -7.54 -10.96
CA LYS A 158 -0.45 -8.10 -9.61
C LYS A 158 0.81 -7.55 -8.94
N VAL A 159 0.64 -6.79 -7.86
CA VAL A 159 1.78 -6.20 -7.13
C VAL A 159 1.39 -5.78 -5.73
N THR A 160 2.31 -5.95 -4.79
CA THR A 160 2.25 -5.37 -3.45
C THR A 160 3.51 -4.54 -3.24
N GLU A 161 3.35 -3.24 -3.02
CA GLU A 161 4.48 -2.33 -2.79
C GLU A 161 4.16 -1.23 -1.77
N VAL A 162 5.23 -0.70 -1.17
CA VAL A 162 5.20 0.48 -0.32
C VAL A 162 6.07 1.56 -0.93
N VAL A 163 5.56 2.76 -1.05
CA VAL A 163 6.26 3.93 -1.58
C VAL A 163 6.37 4.96 -0.48
N VAL A 164 7.60 5.29 -0.09
CA VAL A 164 7.89 6.35 0.88
C VAL A 164 8.38 7.56 0.10
N THR A 165 7.55 8.60 0.04
CA THR A 165 7.89 9.85 -0.64
C THR A 165 8.51 10.82 0.36
N PHE A 166 9.72 11.30 0.06
CA PHE A 166 10.45 12.23 0.91
C PHE A 166 10.11 13.69 0.60
N GLN A 167 10.29 14.56 1.60
CA GLN A 167 10.18 16.01 1.47
C GLN A 167 11.27 16.56 0.56
N SER A 168 10.94 17.63 -0.16
CA SER A 168 11.93 18.37 -0.95
C SER A 168 12.91 19.13 -0.05
N PRO A 169 14.18 19.29 -0.46
CA PRO A 169 15.15 20.12 0.26
C PRO A 169 14.65 21.56 0.47
N PRO A 170 14.92 22.17 1.64
CA PRO A 170 14.39 23.49 1.98
C PRO A 170 15.01 24.62 1.14
N HIS A 171 16.28 24.47 0.74
CA HIS A 171 16.98 25.44 -0.10
C HIS A 171 17.29 24.86 -1.49
N ARG A 172 17.00 25.65 -2.52
CA ARG A 172 16.91 25.18 -3.91
C ARG A 172 17.99 25.84 -4.74
N LEU A 173 19.08 25.12 -4.99
CA LEU A 173 20.24 25.64 -5.73
C LEU A 173 20.27 25.23 -7.21
N PHE A 174 19.64 24.10 -7.57
CA PHE A 174 19.93 23.43 -8.85
C PHE A 174 18.71 23.14 -9.74
N VAL A 175 17.48 23.24 -9.22
CA VAL A 175 16.25 22.84 -9.96
C VAL A 175 15.11 23.81 -9.65
N ASN A 176 14.29 24.11 -10.66
CA ASN A 176 13.10 24.94 -10.49
C ASN A 176 11.96 24.15 -9.82
N ILE A 177 11.04 24.85 -9.15
CA ILE A 177 9.96 24.29 -8.31
C ILE A 177 9.14 23.24 -9.06
N ASP A 178 8.78 23.52 -10.31
CA ASP A 178 7.88 22.67 -11.10
C ASP A 178 8.54 21.36 -11.55
N GLN A 179 9.88 21.29 -11.57
CA GLN A 179 10.60 20.05 -11.89
C GLN A 179 10.78 19.17 -10.65
N ILE A 180 11.10 19.74 -9.48
CA ILE A 180 11.25 18.96 -8.24
C ILE A 180 9.92 18.37 -7.80
N LYS A 181 8.84 19.16 -7.88
CA LYS A 181 7.51 18.70 -7.53
C LYS A 181 7.11 17.47 -8.33
N LYS A 182 7.50 17.36 -9.61
CA LYS A 182 7.15 16.23 -10.47
C LYS A 182 7.96 14.96 -10.21
N THR A 183 9.13 15.07 -9.56
CA THR A 183 10.01 13.93 -9.30
C THR A 183 10.58 13.99 -7.87
N PRO A 184 9.75 13.71 -6.85
CA PRO A 184 10.21 13.67 -5.47
C PRO A 184 11.21 12.52 -5.28
N ASN A 185 12.03 12.59 -4.23
CA ASN A 185 12.80 11.42 -3.83
C ASN A 185 11.84 10.37 -3.26
N GLN A 186 12.00 9.13 -3.68
CA GLN A 186 11.10 8.05 -3.31
C GLN A 186 11.90 6.80 -3.02
N LEU A 187 11.54 6.11 -1.94
CA LEU A 187 11.96 4.74 -1.70
C LEU A 187 10.77 3.82 -1.98
N VAL A 188 10.87 3.03 -3.04
CA VAL A 188 9.91 1.99 -3.40
C VAL A 188 10.39 0.67 -2.81
N ILE A 189 9.51 -0.02 -2.11
CA ILE A 189 9.75 -1.33 -1.52
C ILE A 189 8.73 -2.29 -2.12
N ARG A 190 9.20 -3.16 -3.02
CA ARG A 190 8.34 -4.17 -3.63
C ARG A 190 8.35 -5.43 -2.78
N ILE A 191 7.17 -5.83 -2.34
CA ILE A 191 6.94 -7.00 -1.48
C ILE A 191 6.62 -8.24 -2.32
N GLN A 192 5.96 -8.08 -3.46
CA GLN A 192 5.72 -9.13 -4.44
C GLN A 192 5.10 -8.51 -5.72
N PRO A 193 5.23 -9.15 -6.89
CA PRO A 193 6.30 -10.11 -7.22
C PRO A 193 7.65 -9.38 -7.33
N GLN A 194 8.75 -10.11 -7.56
CA GLN A 194 10.08 -9.53 -7.77
C GLN A 194 10.49 -8.62 -6.60
N GLU A 195 10.70 -9.24 -5.44
CA GLU A 195 11.00 -8.56 -4.20
C GLU A 195 12.25 -7.69 -4.35
N GLY A 196 12.16 -6.43 -3.94
CA GLY A 196 13.23 -5.48 -4.21
C GLY A 196 13.05 -4.12 -3.56
N LEU A 197 14.08 -3.29 -3.71
CA LEU A 197 14.12 -1.91 -3.28
C LEU A 197 14.55 -1.04 -4.46
N GLU A 198 13.91 0.11 -4.62
CA GLU A 198 14.30 1.11 -5.60
C GLU A 198 14.32 2.50 -4.95
N LEU A 199 15.41 3.23 -5.16
CA LEU A 199 15.58 4.58 -4.67
C LEU A 199 15.66 5.56 -5.84
N HIS A 200 14.65 6.44 -5.94
CA HIS A 200 14.59 7.51 -6.92
C HIS A 200 15.23 8.79 -6.34
N PHE A 201 16.25 9.33 -7.01
CA PHE A 201 16.90 10.58 -6.59
C PHE A 201 17.46 11.40 -7.74
N GLY A 202 17.74 12.68 -7.50
CA GLY A 202 18.26 13.59 -8.52
C GLY A 202 19.77 13.48 -8.68
N MET A 203 20.26 13.35 -9.91
CA MET A 203 21.68 13.38 -10.26
C MET A 203 21.98 14.40 -11.35
N LYS A 204 23.17 15.02 -11.29
CA LYS A 204 23.63 15.95 -12.33
C LYS A 204 23.85 15.18 -13.64
N VAL A 205 23.27 15.69 -14.73
CA VAL A 205 23.56 15.21 -16.08
C VAL A 205 24.99 15.60 -16.47
N PRO A 206 25.83 14.67 -16.94
CA PRO A 206 27.17 14.98 -17.43
C PRO A 206 27.15 16.10 -18.48
N GLY A 207 28.01 17.11 -18.32
CA GLY A 207 28.11 18.26 -19.23
C GLY A 207 28.19 19.61 -18.51
N ALA A 208 28.07 20.68 -19.30
CA ALA A 208 28.06 22.05 -18.81
C ALA A 208 26.72 22.40 -18.13
N GLY A 209 26.79 23.18 -17.03
CA GLY A 209 25.64 23.60 -16.24
C GLY A 209 25.27 22.66 -15.08
N PHE A 210 24.06 22.86 -14.54
CA PHE A 210 23.53 22.18 -13.36
C PHE A 210 22.19 21.47 -13.62
N ARG A 211 22.03 20.91 -14.82
CA ARG A 211 20.82 20.15 -15.15
C ARG A 211 20.77 18.88 -14.31
N VAL A 212 19.68 18.69 -13.59
CA VAL A 212 19.42 17.48 -12.79
C VAL A 212 18.44 16.59 -13.54
N LYS A 213 18.67 15.28 -13.52
CA LYS A 213 17.73 14.24 -13.96
C LYS A 213 17.51 13.29 -12.80
N THR A 214 16.29 12.78 -12.66
CA THR A 214 16.01 11.66 -11.75
C THR A 214 16.67 10.40 -12.29
N VAL A 215 17.32 9.67 -11.39
CA VAL A 215 17.95 8.38 -11.63
C VAL A 215 17.46 7.40 -10.57
N ASP A 216 17.57 6.14 -10.90
CA ASP A 216 17.07 5.03 -10.10
C ASP A 216 18.26 4.19 -9.65
N MET A 217 18.22 3.77 -8.39
CA MET A 217 19.12 2.77 -7.84
C MET A 217 18.26 1.62 -7.31
N ASP A 218 18.33 0.49 -7.99
CA ASP A 218 17.54 -0.69 -7.67
C ASP A 218 18.38 -1.81 -7.06
N PHE A 219 17.68 -2.72 -6.40
CA PHE A 219 18.20 -3.94 -5.82
C PHE A 219 17.11 -5.01 -5.83
N HIS A 220 17.43 -6.18 -6.37
CA HIS A 220 16.52 -7.32 -6.41
C HIS A 220 16.97 -8.40 -5.43
N TYR A 221 16.03 -9.01 -4.71
CA TYR A 221 16.35 -10.10 -3.78
C TYR A 221 16.88 -11.34 -4.49
N SER A 222 16.51 -11.55 -5.76
CA SER A 222 17.09 -12.58 -6.61
C SER A 222 18.61 -12.47 -6.75
N ASP A 223 19.18 -11.28 -6.56
CA ASP A 223 20.62 -11.04 -6.70
C ASP A 223 21.40 -11.41 -5.43
N LEU A 224 20.72 -11.55 -4.28
CA LEU A 224 21.37 -11.88 -3.00
C LEU A 224 21.80 -13.33 -2.92
N THR A 225 20.99 -14.24 -3.45
CA THR A 225 21.22 -15.65 -3.28
C THR A 225 20.44 -16.46 -4.30
N ASP A 226 21.11 -17.48 -4.84
CA ASP A 226 20.46 -18.57 -5.58
C ASP A 226 19.75 -19.56 -4.63
N ALA A 227 19.76 -19.30 -3.32
CA ALA A 227 19.15 -20.18 -2.34
C ALA A 227 17.62 -20.13 -2.43
N TYR A 228 17.01 -21.29 -2.19
CA TYR A 228 15.58 -21.44 -2.08
C TYR A 228 15.01 -20.48 -1.02
N VAL A 229 14.13 -19.58 -1.45
CA VAL A 229 13.33 -18.73 -0.56
C VAL A 229 12.06 -19.51 -0.20
N PRO A 230 11.84 -19.88 1.06
CA PRO A 230 10.66 -20.63 1.46
C PRO A 230 9.39 -19.85 1.18
N GLU A 231 8.37 -20.54 0.66
CA GLU A 231 7.03 -19.99 0.53
C GLU A 231 6.46 -19.55 1.89
N ALA A 232 5.50 -18.62 1.87
CA ALA A 232 4.97 -18.02 3.10
C ALA A 232 4.47 -19.07 4.12
N TYR A 233 3.79 -20.12 3.68
CA TYR A 233 3.29 -21.18 4.56
C TYR A 233 4.40 -22.08 5.09
N GLU A 234 5.44 -22.37 4.31
CA GLU A 234 6.58 -23.17 4.77
C GLU A 234 7.30 -22.46 5.91
N ARG A 235 7.51 -21.16 5.75
CA ARG A 235 8.11 -20.31 6.79
C ARG A 235 7.27 -20.31 8.06
N LEU A 236 5.96 -20.06 7.95
CA LEU A 236 5.07 -19.99 9.12
C LEU A 236 4.98 -21.34 9.85
N ILE A 237 4.85 -22.45 9.13
CA ILE A 237 4.81 -23.79 9.75
C ILE A 237 6.11 -24.06 10.53
N LEU A 238 7.27 -23.73 9.94
CA LEU A 238 8.55 -23.88 10.61
C LEU A 238 8.64 -23.01 11.88
N ASP A 239 8.21 -21.75 11.81
CA ASP A 239 8.20 -20.84 12.96
C ASP A 239 7.28 -21.37 14.07
N CYS A 240 6.12 -21.94 13.73
CA CYS A 240 5.23 -22.62 14.68
C CYS A 240 5.92 -23.80 15.39
N MET A 241 6.62 -24.65 14.63
CA MET A 241 7.37 -25.79 15.18
C MET A 241 8.50 -25.34 16.12
N ASN A 242 9.12 -24.20 15.82
CA ASN A 242 10.17 -23.60 16.64
C ASN A 242 9.64 -22.76 17.82
N GLY A 243 8.33 -22.56 17.91
CA GLY A 243 7.72 -21.71 18.93
C GLY A 243 8.04 -20.22 18.78
N ASP A 244 8.30 -19.75 17.56
CA ASP A 244 8.54 -18.33 17.26
C ASP A 244 7.25 -17.64 16.78
N PRO A 245 6.63 -16.78 17.61
CA PRO A 245 5.40 -16.11 17.24
C PRO A 245 5.63 -14.75 16.55
N THR A 246 6.85 -14.40 16.12
CA THR A 246 7.19 -13.08 15.57
C THR A 246 6.34 -12.68 14.37
N LEU A 247 6.06 -13.63 13.48
CA LEU A 247 5.25 -13.41 12.26
C LEU A 247 3.74 -13.62 12.48
N TYR A 248 3.33 -13.98 13.70
CA TYR A 248 1.94 -14.21 14.04
C TYR A 248 1.30 -12.98 14.68
N ALA A 249 0.04 -12.72 14.31
CA ALA A 249 -0.74 -11.64 14.91
C ALA A 249 -1.10 -11.98 16.37
N MET A 250 -0.92 -11.01 17.27
CA MET A 250 -1.38 -11.11 18.66
C MET A 250 -2.85 -10.70 18.75
N GLY A 251 -3.63 -11.36 19.62
CA GLY A 251 -5.07 -11.09 19.78
C GLY A 251 -5.39 -9.60 19.96
N ASP A 252 -4.71 -8.94 20.90
CA ASP A 252 -4.89 -7.50 21.15
C ASP A 252 -4.60 -6.64 19.91
N SER A 253 -3.63 -7.04 19.07
CA SER A 253 -3.31 -6.33 17.82
C SER A 253 -4.41 -6.51 16.78
N VAL A 254 -5.03 -7.70 16.73
CA VAL A 254 -6.18 -7.98 15.85
C VAL A 254 -7.39 -7.15 16.30
N GLU A 255 -7.67 -7.07 17.59
CA GLU A 255 -8.74 -6.23 18.13
C GLU A 255 -8.50 -4.74 17.86
N ALA A 256 -7.26 -4.26 18.00
CA ALA A 256 -6.92 -2.87 17.69
C ALA A 256 -7.11 -2.55 16.20
N ALA A 257 -6.74 -3.48 15.31
CA ALA A 257 -7.00 -3.35 13.88
C ALA A 257 -8.51 -3.29 13.57
N TRP A 258 -9.32 -4.15 14.20
CA TRP A 258 -10.79 -4.11 14.03
C TRP A 258 -11.41 -2.81 14.54
N LYS A 259 -10.93 -2.27 15.67
CA LYS A 259 -11.42 -0.96 16.18
C LYS A 259 -11.26 0.19 15.17
N PHE A 260 -10.27 0.10 14.29
CA PHE A 260 -10.07 1.08 13.22
C PHE A 260 -10.99 0.82 12.00
N ILE A 261 -11.20 -0.45 11.63
CA ILE A 261 -11.93 -0.82 10.41
C ILE A 261 -13.45 -0.90 10.62
N ASP A 262 -13.92 -1.36 11.78
CA ASP A 262 -15.34 -1.57 12.07
C ASP A 262 -16.21 -0.33 11.84
N PRO A 263 -15.82 0.89 12.25
CA PRO A 263 -16.62 2.09 11.97
C PRO A 263 -16.80 2.35 10.47
N ILE A 264 -15.78 2.05 9.65
CA ILE A 264 -15.83 2.24 8.19
C ILE A 264 -16.85 1.30 7.57
N ILE A 265 -16.81 0.03 7.96
CA ILE A 265 -17.75 -1.00 7.53
C ILE A 265 -19.18 -0.63 7.96
N LYS A 266 -19.37 -0.21 9.21
CA LYS A 266 -20.68 0.21 9.72
C LYS A 266 -21.25 1.39 8.95
N ALA A 267 -20.43 2.39 8.60
CA ALA A 267 -20.87 3.52 7.78
C ALA A 267 -21.45 3.05 6.45
N TRP A 268 -20.82 2.06 5.81
CA TRP A 268 -21.29 1.49 4.54
C TRP A 268 -22.57 0.69 4.65
N GLU A 269 -22.78 -0.01 5.78
CA GLU A 269 -23.98 -0.78 6.09
C GLU A 269 -25.15 0.14 6.48
N ASN A 270 -24.88 1.19 7.26
CA ASN A 270 -25.87 2.12 7.79
C ASN A 270 -26.29 3.20 6.78
N ASN A 271 -25.43 3.54 5.83
CA ASN A 271 -25.66 4.63 4.89
C ASN A 271 -25.55 4.18 3.42
N PRO A 272 -26.70 3.80 2.81
CA PRO A 272 -26.79 3.47 1.39
C PRO A 272 -26.44 4.63 0.44
N ASP A 273 -26.34 5.87 0.89
CA ASP A 273 -25.97 7.01 0.03
C ASP A 273 -24.44 7.05 -0.21
N ILE A 274 -23.65 6.34 0.61
CA ILE A 274 -22.21 6.19 0.36
C ILE A 274 -22.01 5.36 -0.90
N THR A 275 -21.59 6.05 -1.95
CA THR A 275 -21.50 5.53 -3.31
C THR A 275 -20.51 4.38 -3.42
N VAL A 276 -20.85 3.37 -4.23
CA VAL A 276 -19.92 2.35 -4.70
C VAL A 276 -19.49 2.76 -6.10
N HIS A 277 -18.22 3.14 -6.27
CA HIS A 277 -17.74 3.66 -7.54
C HIS A 277 -17.43 2.53 -8.53
N GLY A 278 -18.03 2.57 -9.72
CA GLY A 278 -17.64 1.68 -10.81
C GLY A 278 -16.25 2.02 -11.33
N TYR A 279 -15.43 1.01 -11.64
CA TYR A 279 -14.19 1.20 -12.39
C TYR A 279 -14.05 0.11 -13.46
N PRO A 280 -13.67 0.44 -14.71
CA PRO A 280 -13.46 -0.58 -15.73
C PRO A 280 -12.37 -1.56 -15.28
N ALA A 281 -12.64 -2.86 -15.39
CA ALA A 281 -11.61 -3.88 -15.17
C ALA A 281 -10.38 -3.60 -16.07
N GLY A 282 -9.19 -3.77 -15.50
CA GLY A 282 -7.92 -3.42 -16.14
C GLY A 282 -7.50 -1.96 -15.95
N THR A 283 -8.19 -1.18 -15.10
CA THR A 283 -7.77 0.20 -14.74
C THR A 283 -7.32 0.29 -13.29
N TRP A 284 -6.65 1.38 -12.89
CA TRP A 284 -6.11 1.58 -11.53
C TRP A 284 -7.17 1.90 -10.45
N GLY A 285 -8.44 1.64 -10.73
CA GLY A 285 -9.56 1.91 -9.83
C GLY A 285 -10.37 3.14 -10.24
N PRO A 286 -11.33 3.56 -9.38
CA PRO A 286 -12.22 4.66 -9.68
C PRO A 286 -11.52 6.03 -9.56
N GLN A 287 -11.93 7.01 -10.37
CA GLN A 287 -11.40 8.38 -10.33
C GLN A 287 -11.45 9.01 -8.93
N ALA A 288 -12.50 8.71 -8.14
CA ALA A 288 -12.61 9.20 -6.76
C ALA A 288 -11.42 8.79 -5.88
N ALA A 289 -10.75 7.68 -6.18
CA ALA A 289 -9.56 7.25 -5.44
C ALA A 289 -8.35 8.15 -5.71
N ASP A 290 -8.24 8.72 -6.93
CA ASP A 290 -7.17 9.67 -7.27
C ASP A 290 -7.35 10.99 -6.51
N GLU A 291 -8.60 11.38 -6.25
CA GLU A 291 -8.94 12.60 -5.50
C GLU A 291 -8.57 12.54 -4.02
N LEU A 292 -8.30 11.34 -3.47
CA LEU A 292 -7.83 11.19 -2.09
C LEU A 292 -6.40 11.70 -1.89
N ILE A 293 -5.55 11.60 -2.91
CA ILE A 293 -4.15 12.01 -2.82
C ILE A 293 -4.03 13.52 -2.98
N GLU A 294 -3.33 14.14 -2.03
CA GLU A 294 -3.07 15.57 -2.06
C GLU A 294 -1.78 15.86 -2.85
N GLY A 295 -1.82 16.90 -3.69
CA GLY A 295 -0.65 17.40 -4.42
C GLY A 295 -0.68 17.10 -5.91
N GLU A 296 0.44 17.33 -6.57
CA GLU A 296 0.57 17.23 -8.03
C GLU A 296 0.95 15.81 -8.50
N ASN A 297 1.43 14.96 -7.59
CA ASN A 297 1.79 13.58 -7.88
C ASN A 297 0.71 12.69 -7.25
N GLY A 298 -0.18 12.15 -8.07
CA GLY A 298 -1.22 11.22 -7.64
C GLY A 298 -0.63 9.86 -7.18
N TRP A 299 -1.41 8.80 -7.36
CA TRP A 299 -0.92 7.46 -7.04
C TRP A 299 0.30 7.09 -7.89
N ARG A 300 1.30 6.47 -7.27
CA ARG A 300 2.28 5.70 -8.05
C ARG A 300 1.56 4.47 -8.58
N ASN A 301 1.44 4.40 -9.90
CA ASN A 301 0.97 3.22 -10.61
C ASN A 301 2.17 2.32 -10.94
N PRO A 302 2.30 1.16 -10.27
CA PRO A 302 3.42 0.25 -10.48
C PRO A 302 3.36 -0.49 -11.82
N CYS A 303 4.54 -0.75 -12.37
CA CYS A 303 4.74 -1.64 -13.51
C CYS A 303 4.97 -3.09 -13.06
N GLU A 304 4.84 -4.04 -13.98
CA GLU A 304 5.12 -5.45 -13.74
C GLU A 304 6.55 -5.66 -13.22
N GLU A 305 7.55 -5.02 -13.85
CA GLU A 305 8.93 -4.98 -13.35
C GLU A 305 9.17 -3.75 -12.47
N ILE A 306 10.01 -3.90 -11.44
CA ILE A 306 10.30 -2.81 -10.50
C ILE A 306 11.16 -1.72 -11.14
N SER A 307 12.08 -2.11 -12.02
CA SER A 307 13.04 -1.22 -12.70
C SER A 307 12.43 -0.44 -13.87
N ASN A 308 11.19 -0.73 -14.26
CA ASN A 308 10.53 0.01 -15.33
C ASN A 308 10.00 1.34 -14.80
N THR A 309 10.56 2.43 -15.34
CA THR A 309 10.00 3.77 -15.20
C THR A 309 8.59 3.81 -15.79
N GLN A 310 7.70 4.65 -15.24
CA GLN A 310 6.34 4.84 -15.78
C GLN A 310 6.29 5.15 -17.29
N GLU A 311 7.36 5.71 -17.87
CA GLU A 311 7.48 6.00 -19.31
C GLU A 311 7.65 4.74 -20.19
N ASN A 312 8.09 3.61 -19.63
CA ASN A 312 8.31 2.33 -20.33
C ASN A 312 7.41 1.21 -19.78
N CYS A 313 6.35 1.60 -19.07
CA CYS A 313 5.41 0.67 -18.45
C CYS A 313 4.44 0.15 -19.52
N GLU A 314 4.65 -1.07 -20.01
CA GLU A 314 3.60 -1.80 -20.74
C GLU A 314 2.70 -2.46 -19.69
N LEU A 315 1.47 -1.96 -19.58
CA LEU A 315 0.39 -2.47 -18.72
C LEU A 315 -0.82 -2.80 -19.60
#